data_AF-A0A1C7Z1H2-F1
#
_entry.id   AF-A0A1C7Z1H2-F1
#
_cell.length_a   1.000
_cell.length_b   1.000
_cell.length_c   1.000
_cell.angle_alpha   90.00
_cell.angle_beta   90.00
_cell.angle_gamma   90.00
#
_symmetry.space_group_name_H-M   'P 1'
#
loop_
_entity.id
_entity.type
_entity.pdbx_description
1 polymer ?
#
loop_
_entity_poly.entity_id
_entity_poly.type
_entity_poly.pdbx_seq_one_letter_code
_entity_poly.pdbx_strand_id
1 'polypeptide(L)' 'MHHSRHYRIDYLLHGKYKSFYVCAQAMDNASAWNWAAVDAGFGQIPKYRMDKVPVISKPKAEQFGLSDVQWTES' A
#
# COMPACT_ATOMS: atom_id res chain seq x y z
N MET A 1 -16.80 6.79 -17.46
CA MET A 1 -17.01 5.81 -16.37
C MET A 1 -15.63 5.45 -15.84
N HIS A 2 -15.29 5.78 -14.59
CA HIS A 2 -14.02 5.34 -14.01
C HIS A 2 -14.17 3.87 -13.60
N HIS A 3 -13.51 2.97 -14.30
CA HIS A 3 -13.45 1.56 -13.94
C HIS A 3 -12.52 1.43 -12.72
N SER A 4 -13.11 1.55 -11.52
CA SER A 4 -12.42 1.20 -10.29
C SER A 4 -12.22 -0.31 -10.27
N ARG A 5 -10.97 -0.75 -10.29
CA ARG A 5 -10.60 -2.15 -10.19
C ARG A 5 -10.32 -2.51 -8.74
N HIS A 6 -10.65 -3.75 -8.38
CA HIS A 6 -10.39 -4.28 -7.05
C HIS A 6 -9.05 -4.99 -7.07
N TYR A 7 -8.20 -4.63 -6.12
CA TYR A 7 -6.92 -5.26 -5.94
C TYR A 7 -6.85 -5.80 -4.52
N ARG A 8 -6.37 -7.03 -4.40
CA ARG A 8 -5.95 -7.58 -3.12
C ARG A 8 -4.47 -7.31 -2.95
N ILE A 9 -4.09 -6.77 -1.80
CA ILE A 9 -2.69 -6.56 -1.42
C ILE A 9 -2.40 -7.47 -0.24
N ASP A 10 -1.36 -8.27 -0.37
CA ASP A 10 -0.87 -9.23 0.60
C ASP A 10 0.54 -8.79 1.03
N TYR A 11 0.81 -8.73 2.33
CA TYR A 11 2.11 -8.28 2.84
C TYR A 11 2.43 -8.87 4.21
N LEU A 12 3.70 -8.85 4.59
CA LEU A 12 4.16 -9.21 5.93
C LEU A 12 4.50 -7.95 6.72
N LEU A 13 3.99 -7.85 7.95
CA LEU A 13 4.31 -6.79 8.90
C LEU A 13 4.92 -7.40 10.16
N HIS A 14 6.22 -7.18 10.36
CA HIS A 14 7.01 -7.81 11.43
C HIS A 14 6.82 -9.34 11.46
N GLY A 15 6.81 -9.98 10.28
CA GLY A 15 6.60 -11.42 10.12
C GLY A 15 5.13 -11.87 10.26
N LYS A 16 4.17 -10.96 10.46
CA LYS A 16 2.74 -11.29 10.46
C LYS A 16 2.14 -11.02 9.09
N TYR A 17 1.58 -12.06 8.49
CA TYR A 17 0.84 -11.94 7.25
C TYR A 17 -0.45 -11.14 7.43
N LYS A 18 -0.63 -10.17 6.54
CA LYS A 18 -1.81 -9.33 6.43
C LYS A 18 -2.22 -9.21 4.97
N SER A 19 -3.52 -9.07 4.76
CA SER A 19 -4.08 -8.86 3.43
C SER A 19 -5.29 -7.95 3.50
N PHE A 20 -5.46 -7.07 2.52
CA PHE A 20 -6.61 -6.18 2.41
C PHE A 20 -6.99 -5.95 0.95
N TYR A 21 -8.20 -5.43 0.74
CA TYR A 21 -8.69 -5.07 -0.58
C TYR A 21 -8.68 -3.55 -0.75
N VAL A 22 -8.25 -3.08 -1.91
CA VAL A 22 -8.23 -1.66 -2.28
C VAL A 22 -8.84 -1.46 -3.66
N CYS A 23 -9.60 -0.37 -3.80
CA CYS A 23 -10.14 0.06 -5.09
C CYS A 23 -9.22 1.12 -5.70
N ALA A 24 -8.64 0.84 -6.87
CA ALA A 24 -7.79 1.78 -7.59
C ALA A 24 -8.07 1.71 -9.10
N GLN A 25 -7.69 2.74 -9.87
CA GLN A 25 -7.80 2.68 -11.33
C GLN A 25 -6.72 1.77 -11.95
N ALA A 26 -5.53 1.79 -11.36
CA ALA A 26 -4.38 0.98 -11.73
C ALA A 26 -3.58 0.65 -10.47
N MET A 27 -2.94 -0.52 -10.48
CA MET A 27 -2.02 -0.95 -9.43
C MET A 27 -0.62 -1.12 -10.01
N ASP A 28 0.34 -0.45 -9.39
CA ASP A 28 1.77 -0.58 -9.67
C ASP A 28 2.48 -1.08 -8.41
N ASN A 29 3.70 -1.60 -8.57
CA ASN A 29 4.48 -2.01 -7.41
C ASN A 29 4.67 -0.84 -6.42
N ALA A 30 5.03 0.36 -6.89
CA ALA A 30 5.14 1.53 -6.02
C ALA A 30 3.84 1.86 -5.28
N SER A 31 2.70 1.77 -5.98
CA SER A 31 1.37 2.01 -5.43
C SER A 31 0.99 0.96 -4.37
N ALA A 32 1.27 -0.33 -4.64
CA ALA A 32 1.01 -1.42 -3.70
C ALA A 32 1.82 -1.27 -2.40
N TRP A 33 3.10 -0.93 -2.51
CA TRP A 33 3.95 -0.64 -1.36
C TRP A 33 3.45 0.56 -0.56
N ASN A 34 2.99 1.61 -1.23
CA ASN A 34 2.41 2.76 -0.56
C ASN A 34 1.11 2.40 0.19
N TRP A 35 0.21 1.62 -0.42
CA TRP A 35 -1.02 1.16 0.22
C TRP A 35 -0.74 0.26 1.44
N ALA A 36 0.19 -0.69 1.30
CA ALA A 36 0.59 -1.55 2.42
C ALA A 36 1.23 -0.75 3.56
N ALA A 37 2.03 0.28 3.25
CA ALA A 37 2.59 1.18 4.26
C ALA A 37 1.53 2.04 4.97
N VAL A 38 0.50 2.49 4.23
CA VAL A 38 -0.65 3.21 4.80
C VAL A 38 -1.45 2.29 5.73
N ASP A 39 -1.77 1.07 5.31
CA ASP A 39 -2.51 0.08 6.12
C ASP A 39 -1.71 -0.35 7.37
N ALA A 40 -0.39 -0.48 7.26
CA ALA A 40 0.49 -0.76 8.38
C ALA A 40 0.63 0.42 9.38
N GLY A 41 0.05 1.59 9.06
CA GLY A 41 0.09 2.77 9.93
C GLY A 41 1.38 3.59 9.83
N PHE A 42 2.24 3.31 8.84
CA PHE A 42 3.45 4.10 8.56
C PHE A 42 3.18 5.27 7.62
N GLY A 43 2.12 5.18 6.81
CA GLY A 43 1.68 6.28 5.95
C GLY A 43 1.17 7.45 6.80
N GLN A 44 1.74 8.64 6.62
CA GLN A 44 1.12 9.84 7.18
C GLN A 44 -0.25 10.01 6.55
N ILE A 45 -1.31 10.02 7.38
CA ILE A 45 -2.63 10.47 6.96
C ILE A 45 -2.50 11.96 6.68
N PRO A 46 -2.60 12.40 5.42
CA PRO A 46 -2.48 13.81 5.13
C PRO A 46 -3.70 14.52 5.74
N LYS A 47 -3.45 15.59 6.50
CA LYS A 47 -4.53 16.41 7.07
C LYS A 47 -5.44 16.99 5.97
N TYR A 48 -4.92 17.13 4.75
CA TYR A 48 -5.64 17.63 3.58
C TYR A 48 -5.47 16.69 2.40
N ARG A 49 -6.56 16.46 1.64
CA ARG A 49 -6.61 15.57 0.47
C ARG A 49 -5.62 15.93 -0.66
N MET A 50 -5.03 17.13 -0.62
CA MET A 50 -4.11 17.70 -1.60
C MET A 50 -2.63 17.58 -1.21
N ASP A 51 -2.33 17.13 0.00
CA ASP A 51 -0.94 17.03 0.46
C ASP A 51 -0.25 15.85 -0.23
N LYS A 52 0.93 16.09 -0.81
CA LYS A 52 1.71 15.04 -1.46
C LYS A 52 2.29 14.15 -0.37
N VAL A 53 1.54 13.11 0.01
CA VAL A 53 2.02 12.08 0.94
C VAL A 53 3.30 11.49 0.34
N PRO A 54 4.42 11.48 1.08
CA PRO A 54 5.64 10.88 0.59
C PRO A 54 5.37 9.40 0.31
N VAL A 55 5.47 9.03 -0.97
CA VAL A 55 5.41 7.64 -1.40
C VAL A 55 6.49 6.88 -0.65
N ILE A 56 6.08 5.96 0.23
CA ILE A 56 7.05 5.19 1.00
C ILE A 56 7.71 4.21 0.04
N SER A 57 9.01 4.43 -0.18
CA SER A 57 9.83 3.55 -1.00
C SER A 57 10.09 2.22 -0.27
N LYS A 58 10.28 1.16 -1.07
CA LYS A 58 10.62 -0.19 -0.62
C LYS A 58 11.62 -0.25 0.56
N PRO A 59 12.82 0.39 0.48
CA PRO A 59 13.82 0.28 1.55
C PRO A 59 13.36 0.92 2.86
N LYS A 60 12.49 1.94 2.81
CA LYS A 60 11.96 2.58 4.00
C LYS A 60 10.87 1.72 4.64
N ALA A 61 10.02 1.10 3.83
CA ALA A 61 9.01 0.14 4.29
C ALA A 61 9.65 -1.10 4.96
N GLU A 62 10.73 -1.63 4.39
CA GLU A 62 11.50 -2.75 4.97
C GLU A 62 12.12 -2.40 6.33
N GLN A 63 12.64 -1.16 6.50
CA GLN A 63 13.12 -0.69 7.81
C GLN A 63 12.03 -0.67 8.88
N PHE A 64 10.78 -0.43 8.48
CA PHE A 64 9.63 -0.49 9.37
C PHE A 64 9.09 -1.91 9.58
N GLY A 65 9.70 -2.93 8.97
CA GLY A 65 9.28 -4.33 9.10
C GLY A 65 8.19 -4.75 8.11
N LEU A 66 7.94 -3.95 7.06
CA LEU A 66 7.06 -4.33 5.95
C LEU A 66 7.86 -5.11 4.91
N SER A 67 7.49 -6.35 4.62
CA SER A 67 8.15 -7.18 3.61
C SER A 67 7.15 -7.96 2.76
N ASP A 68 7.62 -8.55 1.67
CA ASP A 68 6.83 -9.44 0.79
C ASP A 68 5.48 -8.85 0.32
N VAL A 69 5.46 -7.57 -0.02
CA VAL A 69 4.27 -6.94 -0.60
C VAL A 69 4.01 -7.51 -1.99
N GLN A 70 2.88 -8.19 -2.14
CA GLN A 70 2.34 -8.71 -3.38
C GLN A 70 0.93 -8.15 -3.61
N TRP A 71 0.53 -8.07 -4.86
CA TRP A 71 -0.81 -7.61 -5.22
C TRP A 71 -1.37 -8.45 -6.36
N THR A 72 -2.68 -8.65 -6.33
CA THR A 72 -3.44 -9.36 -7.36
C THR A 72 -4.68 -8.57 -7.72
N GLU A 73 -4.99 -8.52 -9.02
CA GLU A 73 -6.26 -7.97 -9.52
C GLU A 73 -7.34 -9.05 -9.36
N SER A 74 -8.50 -8.66 -8.80
CA SER A 74 -9.65 -9.54 -8.59
C SER A 74 -10.86 -9.12 -9.41
#